data_AF-A0A957V6C8-F1
#
_entry.id   AF-A0A957V6C8-F1
#
_cell.length_a   1.000
_cell.length_b   1.000
_cell.length_c   1.000
_cell.angle_alpha   90.00
_cell.angle_beta   90.00
_cell.angle_gamma   90.00
#
_symmetry.space_group_name_H-M   'P 1'
#
loop_
_entity.id
_entity.type
_entity.pdbx_description
1 polymer ?
#
loop_
_entity_poly.entity_id
_entity_poly.type
_entity_poly.pdbx_seq_one_letter_code
_entity_poly.pdbx_strand_id
1 'polypeptide(L)'
;RTGAEQGVIDSIATLTRYALISVGIVLALSVLGLDFTSLAIIAGGLSVGIGIGMQEFVANFISGLVLLFEQTLRPGDVIEVDNRISRVQKISLRA
;
A
#
# COMPACT_ATOMS: atom_id res chain seq x y z
N ARG A 1 22.03 -13.29 -7.80
CA ARG A 1 21.32 -12.19 -7.08
C ARG A 1 20.05 -11.71 -7.79
N THR A 2 19.69 -12.27 -8.96
CA THR A 2 18.51 -11.90 -9.77
C THR A 2 17.19 -12.59 -9.34
N GLY A 3 17.23 -13.65 -8.54
CA GLY A 3 16.03 -14.40 -8.17
C GLY A 3 15.06 -13.67 -7.23
N ALA A 4 15.56 -12.72 -6.41
CA ALA A 4 14.72 -11.95 -5.49
C ALA A 4 13.86 -10.90 -6.23
N GLU A 5 14.43 -10.23 -7.24
CA GLU A 5 13.70 -9.26 -8.07
C GLU A 5 12.69 -9.94 -8.99
N GLN A 6 13.04 -11.12 -9.55
CA GLN A 6 12.10 -11.93 -10.34
C GLN A 6 10.90 -12.37 -9.49
N GLY A 7 11.13 -12.83 -8.25
CA GLY A 7 10.03 -13.23 -7.37
C GLY A 7 9.03 -12.11 -7.05
N VAL A 8 9.51 -10.87 -6.90
CA VAL A 8 8.63 -9.71 -6.68
C VAL A 8 7.82 -9.38 -7.93
N ILE A 9 8.47 -9.36 -9.10
CA ILE A 9 7.81 -9.08 -10.38
C ILE A 9 6.74 -10.14 -10.67
N ASP A 10 7.07 -11.42 -10.48
CA ASP A 10 6.14 -12.53 -10.70
C ASP A 10 4.95 -12.49 -9.73
N SER A 11 5.19 -12.10 -8.47
CA SER A 11 4.14 -11.93 -7.46
C SER A 11 3.19 -10.80 -7.85
N ILE A 12 3.72 -9.64 -8.26
CA ILE A 12 2.91 -8.51 -8.71
C ILE A 12 2.11 -8.88 -9.97
N ALA A 13 2.74 -9.54 -10.94
CA ALA A 13 2.08 -9.99 -12.16
C ALA A 13 0.93 -10.97 -11.88
N THR A 14 1.16 -11.91 -10.97
CA THR A 14 0.16 -12.89 -10.54
C THR A 14 -1.03 -12.23 -9.85
N LEU A 15 -0.77 -11.30 -8.92
CA LEU A 15 -1.81 -10.52 -8.25
C LEU A 15 -2.63 -9.68 -9.23
N THR A 16 -1.93 -8.99 -10.15
CA THR A 16 -2.57 -8.15 -11.18
C THR A 16 -3.45 -9.00 -12.10
N ARG A 17 -2.97 -10.18 -12.51
CA ARG A 17 -3.75 -11.12 -13.33
C ARG A 17 -5.02 -11.58 -12.62
N TYR A 18 -4.94 -11.96 -11.35
CA TYR A 18 -6.13 -12.36 -10.60
C TYR A 18 -7.13 -11.20 -10.42
N ALA A 19 -6.63 -9.99 -10.18
CA ALA A 19 -7.48 -8.80 -10.09
C ALA A 19 -8.19 -8.47 -11.41
N LEU A 20 -7.49 -8.57 -12.55
CA LEU A 20 -8.11 -8.36 -13.87
C LEU A 20 -9.15 -9.42 -14.19
N ILE A 21 -8.86 -10.69 -13.90
CA ILE A 21 -9.82 -11.79 -14.13
C ILE A 21 -11.07 -11.60 -13.25
N SER A 22 -10.92 -11.24 -11.97
CA SER A 22 -12.06 -11.04 -11.08
C SER A 22 -12.95 -9.88 -11.53
N VAL A 23 -12.35 -8.74 -11.90
CA VAL A 23 -13.09 -7.59 -12.47
C VAL A 23 -13.80 -7.98 -13.75
N GLY A 24 -13.12 -8.69 -14.66
CA GLY A 24 -13.71 -9.16 -15.91
C GLY A 24 -14.91 -10.09 -15.70
N ILE A 25 -14.84 -10.99 -14.72
CA ILE A 25 -15.96 -11.87 -14.34
C ILE A 25 -17.15 -11.05 -13.83
N VAL A 26 -16.93 -10.09 -12.93
CA VAL A 26 -18.00 -9.24 -12.40
C VAL A 26 -18.68 -8.46 -13.52
N LEU A 27 -17.90 -7.87 -14.44
CA LEU A 27 -18.44 -7.14 -15.59
C LEU A 27 -19.24 -8.06 -16.54
N ALA A 28 -18.71 -9.24 -16.86
CA ALA A 28 -19.40 -10.20 -17.73
C ALA A 28 -20.73 -10.67 -17.13
N LEU A 29 -20.75 -10.96 -15.82
CA LEU A 29 -21.97 -11.35 -15.13
C LEU A 29 -22.96 -10.20 -14.94
N SER A 30 -22.48 -8.95 -14.86
CA SER A 30 -23.33 -7.76 -14.83
C SER A 30 -24.09 -7.56 -16.14
N VAL A 31 -23.47 -7.85 -17.29
CA VAL A 31 -24.14 -7.84 -18.61
C VAL A 31 -25.25 -8.89 -18.71
N LEU A 32 -25.13 -10.01 -17.99
CA LEU A 32 -26.17 -11.05 -17.90
C LEU A 32 -27.35 -10.66 -17.00
N GLY A 33 -27.35 -9.48 -16.39
CA GLY A 33 -28.44 -8.96 -15.57
C GLY A 33 -28.46 -9.49 -14.13
N LEU A 34 -27.35 -10.04 -13.64
CA LEU A 34 -27.22 -10.46 -12.25
C LEU A 34 -27.06 -9.24 -11.33
N ASP A 35 -27.75 -9.25 -10.18
CA ASP A 35 -27.64 -8.21 -9.17
C ASP A 35 -26.43 -8.47 -8.25
N PHE A 36 -25.53 -7.49 -8.19
CA PHE A 36 -24.31 -7.52 -7.38
C PHE A 36 -24.42 -6.76 -6.07
N THR A 37 -25.59 -6.24 -5.71
CA THR A 37 -25.77 -5.39 -4.53
C THR A 37 -25.24 -6.05 -3.25
N SER A 38 -25.61 -7.31 -3.00
CA SER A 38 -25.13 -8.05 -1.81
C SER A 38 -23.62 -8.29 -1.84
N LEU A 39 -23.06 -8.61 -3.01
CA LEU A 39 -21.62 -8.81 -3.16
C LEU A 39 -20.86 -7.49 -2.98
N ALA A 40 -21.40 -6.38 -3.47
CA ALA A 40 -20.83 -5.05 -3.32
C ALA A 40 -20.79 -4.61 -1.86
N ILE A 41 -21.83 -4.94 -1.07
CA ILE A 41 -21.84 -4.67 0.37
C ILE A 41 -20.74 -5.46 1.09
N ILE A 42 -20.61 -6.75 0.80
CA ILE A 42 -19.58 -7.61 1.41
C ILE A 42 -18.18 -7.14 0.98
N ALA A 43 -17.98 -6.92 -0.32
CA ALA A 43 -16.72 -6.42 -0.86
C ALA A 43 -16.35 -5.05 -0.28
N GLY A 44 -17.31 -4.13 -0.16
CA GLY A 44 -17.12 -2.83 0.45
C GLY A 44 -16.71 -2.92 1.93
N GLY A 45 -17.38 -3.77 2.71
CA GLY A 45 -17.02 -4.03 4.10
C GLY A 45 -15.61 -4.62 4.26
N LEU A 46 -15.25 -5.58 3.41
CA LEU A 46 -13.91 -6.17 3.37
C LEU A 46 -12.85 -5.14 2.96
N SER A 47 -13.12 -4.31 1.94
CA SER A 47 -12.20 -3.25 1.51
C SER A 47 -11.92 -2.25 2.62
N VAL A 48 -12.95 -1.83 3.37
CA VAL A 48 -12.79 -0.96 4.53
C VAL A 48 -11.95 -1.66 5.61
N GLY A 49 -12.24 -2.92 5.93
CA GLY A 49 -11.49 -3.69 6.91
C GLY A 49 -10.00 -3.84 6.55
N ILE A 50 -9.69 -4.10 5.28
CA ILE A 50 -8.31 -4.15 4.77
C ILE A 50 -7.64 -2.78 4.90
N GLY A 51 -8.33 -1.70 4.52
CA GLY A 51 -7.82 -0.34 4.63
C GLY A 51 -7.47 0.06 6.07
N ILE A 52 -8.31 -0.33 7.03
CA ILE A 52 -8.04 -0.13 8.46
C ILE A 52 -6.83 -0.95 8.89
N GLY A 53 -6.73 -2.23 8.50
CA GLY A 53 -5.60 -3.09 8.84
C GLY A 53 -4.26 -2.62 8.25
N MET A 54 -4.30 -1.95 7.10
CA MET A 54 -3.12 -1.41 6.41
C MET A 54 -2.81 0.06 6.76
N GLN A 55 -3.61 0.70 7.62
CA GLN A 55 -3.50 2.13 7.90
C GLN A 55 -2.10 2.54 8.35
N GLU A 56 -1.49 1.79 9.27
CA GLU A 56 -0.17 2.09 9.83
C GLU A 56 0.93 2.02 8.76
N PHE A 57 0.88 1.01 7.89
CA PHE A 57 1.84 0.88 6.79
C PHE A 57 1.73 2.07 5.83
N VAL A 58 0.51 2.44 5.45
CA VAL A 58 0.27 3.57 4.54
C VAL A 58 0.68 4.89 5.18
N ALA A 59 0.36 5.12 6.45
CA ALA A 59 0.72 6.34 7.17
C ALA A 59 2.24 6.53 7.22
N ASN A 60 2.99 5.47 7.54
CA ASN A 60 4.45 5.51 7.56
C ASN A 60 5.05 5.74 6.18
N PHE A 61 4.49 5.11 5.14
CA PHE A 61 4.93 5.30 3.76
C PHE A 61 4.70 6.74 3.28
N ILE A 62 3.52 7.31 3.52
CA ILE A 62 3.21 8.70 3.17
C ILE A 62 4.10 9.67 3.95
N SER A 63 4.33 9.43 5.24
CA SER A 63 5.23 10.25 6.06
C SER A 63 6.64 10.25 5.47
N GLY A 64 7.16 9.09 5.06
CA GLY A 64 8.44 8.98 4.37
C GLY A 64 8.49 9.76 3.06
N LEU A 65 7.43 9.70 2.24
CA LEU A 65 7.34 10.49 0.99
C LEU A 65 7.32 11.99 1.26
N VAL A 66 6.50 12.44 2.21
CA VAL A 66 6.38 13.86 2.56
C VAL A 66 7.73 14.41 3.03
N LEU A 67 8.45 13.69 3.89
CA LEU A 67 9.79 14.09 4.33
C LEU A 67 10.78 14.22 3.16
N LEU A 68 10.70 13.34 2.17
CA LEU A 68 11.55 13.40 0.98
C LEU A 68 11.21 14.58 0.06
N PHE A 69 9.92 14.88 -0.11
CA PHE A 69 9.46 15.97 -0.98
C PHE A 69 9.62 17.35 -0.35
N GLU A 70 9.22 17.51 0.90
CA GLU A 70 9.24 18.80 1.59
C GLU A 70 10.62 19.14 2.18
N GLN A 71 11.53 18.17 2.26
CA GLN A 71 12.85 18.33 2.91
C GLN A 71 12.77 18.93 4.33
N THR A 72 11.66 18.68 5.04
CA THR A 72 11.44 19.17 6.41
C THR A 72 12.48 18.63 7.40
N LEU A 73 13.08 17.48 7.08
CA LEU A 73 14.24 16.92 7.76
C LEU A 73 15.33 16.61 6.73
N ARG A 74 16.57 16.96 7.05
CA ARG A 74 17.75 16.66 6.24
C ARG A 74 18.69 15.72 6.99
N PRO A 75 19.44 14.84 6.29
CA PRO A 75 20.56 14.13 6.89
C PRO A 75 21.54 15.12 7.52
N GLY A 76 21.79 14.98 8.82
CA GLY A 76 22.60 15.91 9.61
C GLY A 76 21.82 16.71 10.66
N ASP A 77 20.50 16.79 10.55
CA ASP A 77 19.66 17.50 11.52
C ASP A 77 19.68 16.79 12.88
N VAL A 78 19.68 17.58 13.96
CA VAL A 78 19.60 17.08 15.34
C VAL A 78 18.15 17.21 15.80
N ILE A 79 17.55 16.09 16.16
CA ILE A 79 16.14 15.99 16.56
C ILE A 79 16.04 15.26 17.90
N GLU A 80 14.99 15.57 18.66
CA GLU A 80 14.65 14.84 19.87
C GLU A 80 13.52 13.86 19.56
N VAL A 81 13.77 12.57 19.81
CA VAL A 81 12.79 11.50 19.65
C VAL A 81 12.79 10.70 20.95
N ASP A 82 11.62 10.51 21.56
CA ASP A 82 11.45 9.79 22.83
C ASP A 82 12.43 10.25 23.93
N ASN A 83 12.56 11.56 24.13
CA ASN A 83 13.47 12.18 25.11
C ASN A 83 14.97 11.89 24.89
N ARG A 84 15.36 11.50 23.67
CA ARG A 84 16.77 11.30 23.27
C ARG A 84 17.15 12.24 22.12
N ILE A 85 18.22 13.00 22.33
CA ILE A 85 18.85 13.82 21.28
C ILE A 85 19.57 12.89 20.30
N SER A 86 19.12 12.90 19.05
CA SER A 86 19.61 12.02 17.99
C SER A 86 19.92 12.83 16.71
N ARG A 87 20.88 12.38 15.90
CA ARG A 87 21.19 12.99 14.60
C ARG A 87 20.63 12.13 13.46
N VAL A 88 19.94 12.76 12.52
CA VAL A 88 19.39 12.09 11.33
C VAL A 88 20.53 11.61 10.43
N GLN A 89 20.63 10.30 10.20
CA GLN A 89 21.66 9.71 9.33
C GLN A 89 21.19 9.52 7.89
N LYS A 90 19.95 9.05 7.70
CA LYS A 90 19.36 8.76 6.40
C LYS A 90 17.83 8.75 6.52
N ILE A 91 17.15 9.12 5.44
CA ILE A 91 15.69 9.02 5.30
C ILE A 91 15.36 7.82 4.41
N SER A 92 14.47 6.94 4.86
CA SER A 92 13.95 5.80 4.11
C SER A 92 12.43 5.82 4.07
N LEU A 93 11.85 5.24 3.02
CA LEU A 93 10.39 5.10 2.82
C LEU A 93 9.71 4.12 3.78
N ARG A 94 10.49 3.44 4.62
CA ARG A 94 10.04 2.46 5.58
C ARG A 94 10.92 2.59 6.84
N ALA A 95 10.27 2.73 7.99
CA ALA A 95 10.87 2.65 9.31
C ALA A 95 11.25 1.21 9.66
#